data_AF-A0A9P1FY76-F1
#
_entry.id   AF-A0A9P1FY76-F1
#
_cell.length_a   1.000
_cell.length_b   1.000
_cell.length_c   1.000
_cell.angle_alpha   90.00
_cell.angle_beta   90.00
_cell.angle_gamma   90.00
#
_symmetry.space_group_name_H-M   'P 1'
#
loop_
_entity.id
_entity.type
_entity.pdbx_description
1 polymer ?
#
loop_
_entity_poly.entity_id
_entity_poly.type
_entity_poly.pdbx_seq_one_letter_code
_entity_poly.pdbx_strand_id
1 'polypeptide(L)'
;MVGAANLTKMKAILGEFWRRQKTVRPDSAFFEFAAAHGLPLNQCVPFLSHTDEGRSYKHLPLFVLSSHGAVGRGSRSWLAQGKHKAPLRRNAMGLNMVGSTWSTNFIFCSAAKNVIQEPGALDKILEVHSDDVYKLMTEGLQSADGQRWWFIHLATKADLPALQKLTNSYRSFGNVPRAASSRNPCKGICYLCSAGQEADPVAGLPAIPYEDVSRNADWVRTTAQQVPWNTLPTILTHLPLSTEEKIRFFRTDLWHNAHLGVLKQFTACAFVAIVESGLGCLPAGSIEAKFSWLTGLYRQHFRTPPFVSEISRDTMCFPASTASPIGKWSKGAASAEMMSFLDAFCRDYIVGHTEDRKVYLVQIPTSEA
;
A
#
# COMPACT_ATOMS: atom_id res chain seq x y z
N MET A 1 20.37 1.21 9.58
CA MET A 1 19.02 1.80 9.52
C MET A 1 18.97 3.25 9.01
N VAL A 2 19.83 4.20 9.43
CA VAL A 2 19.71 5.64 9.01
C VAL A 2 20.47 6.01 7.73
N GLY A 3 21.34 5.14 7.22
CA GLY A 3 22.10 5.40 5.99
C GLY A 3 23.19 6.48 6.09
N ALA A 4 23.56 6.92 7.30
CA ALA A 4 24.66 7.85 7.51
C ALA A 4 26.03 7.17 7.39
N ALA A 5 27.07 7.96 7.10
CA ALA A 5 28.45 7.47 7.00
C ALA A 5 29.15 7.34 8.37
N ASN A 6 28.72 8.12 9.36
CA ASN A 6 29.23 8.12 10.73
C ASN A 6 28.16 8.62 11.72
N LEU A 7 28.41 8.42 13.02
CA LEU A 7 27.47 8.76 14.09
C LEU A 7 27.22 10.27 14.23
N THR A 8 28.24 11.12 13.99
CA THR A 8 28.07 12.58 14.00
C THR A 8 27.05 13.05 12.96
N LYS A 9 27.19 12.55 11.72
CA LYS A 9 26.26 12.84 10.64
C LYS A 9 24.88 12.23 10.92
N MET A 10 24.83 11.05 11.54
CA MET A 10 23.59 10.42 11.96
C MET A 10 22.82 11.30 12.96
N LYS A 11 23.49 11.85 13.99
CA LYS A 11 22.87 12.77 14.96
C LYS A 11 22.25 13.99 14.29
N ALA A 12 22.98 14.61 13.35
CA ALA A 12 22.46 15.75 12.61
C ALA A 12 21.21 15.39 11.79
N ILE A 13 21.25 14.27 11.06
CA ILE A 13 20.12 13.78 10.25
C ILE A 13 18.90 13.49 11.14
N LEU A 14 19.09 12.78 12.26
CA LEU A 14 18.01 12.45 13.18
C LEU A 14 17.42 13.70 13.84
N GLY A 15 18.26 14.64 14.27
CA GLY A 15 17.81 15.91 14.82
C GLY A 15 16.92 16.67 13.83
N GLU A 16 17.32 16.75 12.57
CA GLU A 16 16.49 17.38 11.53
C GLU A 16 15.21 16.58 11.24
N PHE A 17 15.28 15.25 11.23
CA PHE A 17 14.11 14.38 11.00
C PHE A 17 13.04 14.63 12.06
N TRP A 18 13.42 14.54 13.35
CA TRP A 18 12.49 14.74 14.45
C TRP A 18 12.00 16.18 14.55
N ARG A 19 12.84 17.17 14.20
CA ARG A 19 12.39 18.57 14.09
C ARG A 19 11.25 18.71 13.07
N ARG A 20 11.38 18.12 11.89
CA ARG A 20 10.32 18.13 10.87
C ARG A 20 9.10 17.33 11.32
N GLN A 21 9.32 16.18 11.93
CA GLN A 21 8.24 15.35 12.44
C GLN A 21 7.40 16.08 13.50
N LYS A 22 8.05 16.83 14.40
CA LYS A 22 7.37 17.66 15.40
C LYS A 22 6.57 18.81 14.77
N THR A 23 7.01 19.35 13.64
CA THR A 23 6.23 20.35 12.88
C THR A 23 4.98 19.74 12.25
N VAL A 24 5.07 18.51 11.72
CA VAL A 24 3.94 17.87 11.03
C VAL A 24 2.95 17.22 12.01
N ARG A 25 3.44 16.72 13.15
CA ARG A 25 2.65 16.01 14.16
C ARG A 25 3.06 16.49 15.57
N PRO A 26 2.75 17.73 15.94
CA PRO A 26 3.15 18.29 17.24
C PRO A 26 2.56 17.48 18.41
N ASP A 27 1.34 16.97 18.25
CA ASP A 27 0.57 16.26 19.28
C ASP A 27 0.83 14.75 19.28
N SER A 28 1.95 14.29 18.70
CA SER A 28 2.27 12.87 18.72
C SER A 28 2.66 12.43 20.13
N ALA A 29 2.02 11.38 20.65
CA ALA A 29 2.27 10.86 22.00
C ALA A 29 3.73 10.41 22.19
N PHE A 30 4.45 10.14 21.09
CA PHE A 30 5.89 9.91 21.13
C PHE A 30 6.69 11.08 21.72
N PHE A 31 6.35 12.34 21.42
CA PHE A 31 7.13 13.47 21.93
C PHE A 31 6.96 13.66 23.44
N GLU A 32 5.77 13.37 23.97
CA GLU A 32 5.52 13.33 25.41
C GLU A 32 6.30 12.18 26.06
N PHE A 33 6.25 10.99 25.46
CA PHE A 33 7.03 9.83 25.91
C PHE A 33 8.53 10.12 25.94
N ALA A 34 9.07 10.72 24.87
CA ALA A 34 10.49 11.08 24.77
C ALA A 34 10.89 12.11 25.83
N ALA A 35 10.04 13.11 26.09
CA ALA A 35 10.29 14.09 27.14
C ALA A 35 10.28 13.45 28.54
N ALA A 36 9.28 12.59 28.83
CA ALA A 36 9.14 11.92 30.12
C ALA A 36 10.31 10.98 30.45
N HIS A 37 10.90 10.35 29.43
CA HIS A 37 12.03 9.43 29.58
C HIS A 37 13.40 10.09 29.31
N GLY A 38 13.43 11.41 29.08
CA GLY A 38 14.67 12.14 28.80
C GLY A 38 15.40 11.68 27.54
N LEU A 39 14.66 11.23 26.51
CA LEU A 39 15.25 10.68 25.28
C LEU A 39 15.81 11.80 24.38
N PRO A 40 17.11 11.77 24.07
CA PRO A 40 17.70 12.71 23.13
C PRO A 40 17.27 12.36 21.69
N LEU A 41 16.42 13.20 21.08
CA LEU A 41 15.85 12.96 19.76
C LEU A 41 16.91 12.71 18.67
N ASN A 42 18.08 13.34 18.75
CA ASN A 42 19.18 13.11 17.82
C ASN A 42 19.84 11.72 17.96
N GLN A 43 19.42 10.90 18.92
CA GLN A 43 19.80 9.49 19.10
C GLN A 43 18.60 8.53 19.01
N CYS A 44 17.42 9.03 18.66
CA CYS A 44 16.24 8.23 18.38
C CYS A 44 16.20 7.85 16.89
N VAL A 45 16.31 6.56 16.58
CA VAL A 45 16.31 6.01 15.21
C VAL A 45 14.88 5.66 14.80
N PRO A 46 14.27 6.38 13.85
CA PRO A 46 12.95 6.04 13.35
C PRO A 46 13.01 4.84 12.41
N PHE A 47 12.14 3.86 12.62
CA PHE A 47 12.01 2.72 11.73
C PHE A 47 10.55 2.36 11.46
N LEU A 48 10.37 1.58 10.39
CA LEU A 48 9.12 1.04 9.93
C LEU A 48 9.25 -0.49 9.90
N SER A 49 8.20 -1.20 10.31
CA SER A 49 8.08 -2.61 9.99
C SER A 49 7.37 -2.78 8.65
N HIS A 50 7.59 -3.90 8.01
CA HIS A 50 6.94 -4.31 6.78
C HIS A 50 6.59 -5.78 6.84
N THR A 51 5.33 -6.08 6.53
CA THR A 51 4.83 -7.45 6.43
C THR A 51 4.47 -7.75 4.98
N ASP A 52 4.90 -8.91 4.49
CA ASP A 52 4.66 -9.35 3.12
C ASP A 52 4.28 -10.83 3.07
N GLU A 53 3.54 -11.21 2.03
CA GLU A 53 3.22 -12.59 1.68
C GLU A 53 3.99 -12.98 0.41
N GLY A 54 5.25 -13.36 0.61
CA GLY A 54 6.14 -13.80 -0.45
C GLY A 54 5.87 -15.22 -0.93
N ARG A 55 6.70 -15.69 -1.86
CA ARG A 55 6.77 -17.10 -2.28
C ARG A 55 8.20 -17.61 -2.17
N SER A 56 8.34 -18.85 -1.71
CA SER A 56 9.62 -19.55 -1.70
C SER A 56 10.03 -19.94 -3.12
N TYR A 57 11.26 -20.46 -3.26
CA TYR A 57 11.76 -21.00 -4.52
C TYR A 57 10.85 -22.10 -5.11
N LYS A 58 10.15 -22.86 -4.25
CA LYS A 58 9.17 -23.89 -4.65
C LYS A 58 7.74 -23.34 -4.74
N HIS A 59 7.58 -22.02 -4.87
CA HIS A 59 6.31 -21.30 -4.92
C HIS A 59 5.41 -21.47 -3.69
N LEU A 60 5.93 -22.00 -2.58
CA LEU A 60 5.18 -22.10 -1.33
C LEU A 60 5.05 -20.71 -0.72
N PRO A 61 3.86 -20.31 -0.25
CA PRO A 61 3.67 -19.00 0.34
C PRO A 61 4.47 -18.86 1.64
N LEU A 62 5.08 -17.69 1.80
CA LEU A 62 5.87 -17.29 2.97
C LEU A 62 5.25 -16.07 3.61
N PHE A 63 5.29 -16.03 4.93
CA PHE A 63 5.12 -14.81 5.70
C PHE A 63 6.50 -14.22 5.98
N VAL A 64 6.64 -12.90 5.80
CA VAL A 64 7.86 -12.18 6.13
C VAL A 64 7.48 -10.97 6.99
N LEU A 65 8.14 -10.84 8.15
CA LEU A 65 8.14 -9.63 8.97
C LEU A 65 9.56 -9.06 8.97
N SER A 66 9.68 -7.82 8.55
CA SER A 66 10.96 -7.12 8.41
C SER A 66 10.87 -5.69 8.93
N SER A 67 12.02 -5.08 9.21
CA SER A 67 12.14 -3.72 9.70
C SER A 67 13.18 -2.94 8.91
N HIS A 68 12.92 -1.67 8.62
CA HIS A 68 13.84 -0.79 7.92
C HIS A 68 13.76 0.64 8.43
N GLY A 69 14.84 1.40 8.27
CA GLY A 69 14.85 2.81 8.66
C GLY A 69 13.84 3.63 7.86
N ALA A 70 13.20 4.59 8.53
CA ALA A 70 12.35 5.59 7.87
C ALA A 70 13.18 6.58 7.03
N VAL A 71 14.45 6.77 7.42
CA VAL A 71 15.46 7.55 6.70
C VAL A 71 16.62 6.64 6.32
N GLY A 72 17.24 6.87 5.18
CA GLY A 72 18.36 6.07 4.68
C GLY A 72 19.19 6.78 3.62
N ARG A 73 19.97 5.99 2.86
CA ARG A 73 20.91 6.50 1.84
C ARG A 73 20.24 7.04 0.58
N GLY A 74 18.96 6.79 0.38
CA GLY A 74 18.23 7.07 -0.86
C GLY A 74 18.03 5.84 -1.74
N SER A 75 17.49 6.08 -2.93
CA SER A 75 17.43 5.12 -4.04
C SER A 75 18.59 5.37 -5.01
N ARG A 76 18.87 4.40 -5.90
CA ARG A 76 19.92 4.56 -6.94
C ARG A 76 19.67 5.81 -7.80
N SER A 77 18.43 6.03 -8.23
CA SER A 77 18.03 7.21 -9.01
C SER A 77 18.25 8.52 -8.22
N TRP A 78 17.87 8.54 -6.94
CA TRP A 78 18.06 9.71 -6.08
C TRP A 78 19.54 10.05 -5.84
N LEU A 79 20.38 9.02 -5.71
CA LEU A 79 21.83 9.16 -5.58
C LEU A 79 22.47 9.68 -6.88
N ALA A 80 22.08 9.11 -8.02
CA ALA A 80 22.56 9.52 -9.34
C ALA A 80 22.24 10.99 -9.65
N GLN A 81 21.07 11.46 -9.23
CA GLN A 81 20.66 12.87 -9.35
C GLN A 81 21.34 13.81 -8.33
N GLY A 82 22.24 13.31 -7.48
CA GLY A 82 22.96 14.13 -6.50
C GLY A 82 22.09 14.72 -5.38
N LYS A 83 20.82 14.30 -5.25
CA LYS A 83 19.86 14.87 -4.27
C LYS A 83 20.31 14.70 -2.82
N HIS A 84 21.15 13.70 -2.54
CA HIS A 84 21.79 13.47 -1.24
C HIS A 84 22.75 14.56 -0.80
N LYS A 85 23.28 15.36 -1.73
CA LYS A 85 24.23 16.43 -1.48
C LYS A 85 23.54 17.75 -1.08
N ALA A 86 22.21 17.82 -1.21
CA ALA A 86 21.46 19.00 -0.81
C ALA A 86 21.69 19.33 0.68
N PRO A 87 21.77 20.63 1.05
CA PRO A 87 21.90 21.05 2.45
C PRO A 87 20.84 20.39 3.32
N LEU A 88 21.20 19.94 4.52
CA LEU A 88 20.34 19.08 5.35
C LEU A 88 18.92 19.66 5.53
N ARG A 89 18.79 20.97 5.77
CA ARG A 89 17.50 21.69 5.88
C ARG A 89 16.60 21.60 4.64
N ARG A 90 17.18 21.47 3.45
CA ARG A 90 16.48 21.35 2.15
C ARG A 90 16.53 19.92 1.60
N ASN A 91 17.24 19.01 2.26
CA ASN A 91 17.36 17.63 1.84
C ASN A 91 16.04 16.90 2.13
N ALA A 92 15.45 16.26 1.12
CA ALA A 92 14.21 15.50 1.27
C ALA A 92 14.35 14.26 2.18
N MET A 93 15.57 13.92 2.58
CA MET A 93 15.97 12.69 3.25
C MET A 93 15.78 11.46 2.36
N GLY A 94 16.81 10.63 2.26
CA GLY A 94 16.78 9.47 1.38
C GLY A 94 15.92 8.34 1.96
N LEU A 95 15.28 7.55 1.10
CA LEU A 95 14.68 6.26 1.47
C LEU A 95 15.78 5.22 1.78
N ASN A 96 15.50 4.20 2.57
CA ASN A 96 16.50 3.20 2.95
C ASN A 96 16.65 2.05 1.94
N MET A 97 16.93 2.37 0.66
CA MET A 97 16.88 1.39 -0.46
C MET A 97 18.25 0.99 -1.03
N VAL A 98 19.35 1.57 -0.53
CA VAL A 98 20.71 1.30 -1.02
C VAL A 98 21.63 0.96 0.15
N GLY A 99 22.30 -0.19 0.06
CA GLY A 99 23.22 -0.68 1.10
C GLY A 99 23.18 -2.20 1.20
N SER A 100 23.86 -2.75 2.21
CA SER A 100 23.70 -4.16 2.57
C SER A 100 22.31 -4.39 3.16
N THR A 101 21.78 -5.60 3.02
CA THR A 101 20.47 -6.00 3.60
C THR A 101 20.40 -5.70 5.09
N TRP A 102 21.46 -5.99 5.85
CA TRP A 102 21.60 -5.63 7.27
C TRP A 102 21.39 -4.13 7.57
N SER A 103 21.66 -3.25 6.61
CA SER A 103 21.50 -1.80 6.75
C SER A 103 20.18 -1.28 6.19
N THR A 104 19.60 -1.97 5.19
CA THR A 104 18.42 -1.54 4.43
C THR A 104 17.13 -2.23 4.84
N ASN A 105 17.14 -3.55 5.07
CA ASN A 105 16.00 -4.38 5.45
C ASN A 105 16.46 -5.50 6.39
N PHE A 106 16.17 -5.33 7.67
CA PHE A 106 16.41 -6.35 8.68
C PHE A 106 15.22 -7.31 8.72
N ILE A 107 15.43 -8.58 8.38
CA ILE A 107 14.37 -9.59 8.48
C ILE A 107 14.31 -10.05 9.93
N PHE A 108 13.16 -9.83 10.57
CA PHE A 108 12.91 -10.31 11.93
C PHE A 108 12.44 -11.77 11.90
N CYS A 109 11.50 -12.08 11.02
CA CYS A 109 10.96 -13.44 10.87
C CYS A 109 10.63 -13.74 9.41
N SER A 110 10.92 -14.97 8.98
CA SER A 110 10.35 -15.57 7.78
C SER A 110 9.82 -16.95 8.15
N ALA A 111 8.56 -17.22 7.83
CA ALA A 111 7.92 -18.48 8.15
C ALA A 111 7.11 -18.99 6.95
N ALA A 112 6.99 -20.31 6.82
CA ALA A 112 6.08 -20.89 5.85
C ALA A 112 4.63 -20.62 6.26
N LYS A 113 3.74 -20.41 5.27
CA LYS A 113 2.34 -20.04 5.54
C LYS A 113 1.62 -21.03 6.45
N ASN A 114 1.89 -22.33 6.30
CA ASN A 114 1.29 -23.37 7.14
C ASN A 114 1.63 -23.19 8.62
N VAL A 115 2.85 -22.75 8.95
CA VAL A 115 3.25 -22.47 10.33
C VAL A 115 2.47 -21.27 10.89
N ILE A 116 2.28 -20.23 10.07
CA ILE A 116 1.57 -19.01 10.48
C ILE A 116 0.05 -19.22 10.57
N GLN A 117 -0.48 -20.25 9.90
CA GLN A 117 -1.88 -20.63 9.95
C GLN A 117 -2.24 -21.41 11.23
N GLU A 118 -1.24 -21.92 11.96
CA GLU A 118 -1.49 -22.52 13.27
C GLU A 118 -2.07 -21.48 14.24
N PRO A 119 -3.13 -21.82 15.00
CA PRO A 119 -3.75 -20.90 15.93
C PRO A 119 -2.74 -20.26 16.90
N GLY A 120 -2.73 -18.93 16.96
CA GLY A 120 -1.85 -18.15 17.85
C GLY A 120 -0.38 -18.04 17.40
N ALA A 121 0.05 -18.71 16.33
CA ALA A 121 1.45 -18.64 15.89
C ALA A 121 1.84 -17.23 15.44
N LEU A 122 0.98 -16.56 14.66
CA LEU A 122 1.20 -15.17 14.26
C LEU A 122 1.24 -14.24 15.48
N ASP A 123 0.30 -14.41 16.42
CA ASP A 123 0.23 -13.58 17.62
C ASP A 123 1.50 -13.72 18.45
N LYS A 124 2.05 -14.94 18.58
CA LYS A 124 3.29 -15.16 19.31
C LYS A 124 4.49 -14.49 18.65
N ILE A 125 4.57 -14.51 17.32
CA ILE A 125 5.62 -13.82 16.57
C ILE A 125 5.51 -12.30 16.77
N LEU A 126 4.29 -11.76 16.72
CA LEU A 126 4.03 -10.34 16.93
C LEU A 126 4.30 -9.92 18.38
N GLU A 127 4.01 -10.79 19.36
CA GLU A 127 4.32 -10.56 20.78
C GLU A 127 5.83 -10.40 20.98
N VAL A 128 6.62 -11.37 20.52
CA VAL A 128 8.09 -11.31 20.61
C VAL A 128 8.64 -10.06 19.90
N HIS A 129 8.11 -9.74 18.71
CA HIS A 129 8.48 -8.52 18.01
C HIS A 129 8.16 -7.26 18.83
N SER A 130 6.94 -7.16 19.38
CA SER A 130 6.52 -6.01 20.19
C SER A 130 7.36 -5.85 21.45
N ASP A 131 7.70 -6.94 22.12
CA ASP A 131 8.54 -6.93 23.32
C ASP A 131 9.97 -6.44 22.99
N ASP A 132 10.55 -6.89 21.89
CA ASP A 132 11.85 -6.41 21.43
C ASP A 132 11.81 -4.94 21.03
N VAL A 133 10.75 -4.51 20.34
CA VAL A 133 10.54 -3.09 20.01
C VAL A 133 10.42 -2.24 21.28
N TYR A 134 9.69 -2.73 22.29
CA TYR A 134 9.57 -2.03 23.56
C TYR A 134 10.93 -1.84 24.24
N LYS A 135 11.73 -2.91 24.34
CA LYS A 135 13.11 -2.83 24.86
C LYS A 135 13.98 -1.85 24.08
N LEU A 136 13.94 -1.89 22.76
CA LEU A 136 14.70 -0.95 21.92
C LEU A 136 14.25 0.51 22.10
N MET A 137 12.99 0.73 22.45
CA MET A 137 12.41 2.06 22.66
C MET A 137 12.69 2.60 24.07
N THR A 138 12.72 1.76 25.11
CA THR A 138 12.93 2.16 26.50
C THR A 138 14.40 2.09 26.92
N GLU A 139 15.07 0.98 26.62
CA GLU A 139 16.44 0.72 27.02
C GLU A 139 17.44 1.17 25.95
N GLY A 140 17.09 1.00 24.67
CA GLY A 140 17.98 1.28 23.55
C GLY A 140 19.21 0.36 23.49
N LEU A 141 20.07 0.58 22.48
CA LEU A 141 21.30 -0.17 22.27
C LEU A 141 22.52 0.71 22.55
N GLN A 142 23.53 0.15 23.21
CA GLN A 142 24.81 0.81 23.39
C GLN A 142 25.73 0.49 22.20
N SER A 143 26.26 1.54 21.55
CA SER A 143 27.31 1.40 20.55
C SER A 143 28.69 1.20 21.18
N ALA A 144 29.65 0.72 20.39
CA ALA A 144 31.00 0.42 20.86
C ALA A 144 31.75 1.64 21.46
N ASP A 145 31.33 2.86 21.13
CA ASP A 145 31.83 4.12 21.68
C ASP A 145 31.12 4.55 22.98
N GLY A 146 30.31 3.67 23.56
CA GLY A 146 29.57 3.89 24.81
C GLY A 146 28.28 4.70 24.66
N GLN A 147 27.98 5.24 23.48
CA GLN A 147 26.75 6.01 23.25
C GLN A 147 25.52 5.10 23.20
N ARG A 148 24.39 5.61 23.68
CA ARG A 148 23.11 4.88 23.64
C ARG A 148 22.21 5.41 22.52
N TRP A 149 21.49 4.50 21.89
CA TRP A 149 20.60 4.75 20.75
C TRP A 149 19.26 4.06 20.95
N TRP A 150 18.17 4.81 20.82
CA TRP A 150 16.81 4.29 20.97
C TRP A 150 16.17 4.10 19.60
N PHE A 151 15.26 3.14 19.46
CA PHE A 151 14.60 2.87 18.18
C PHE A 151 13.10 3.08 18.32
N ILE A 152 12.55 3.88 17.40
CA ILE A 152 11.16 4.32 17.46
C ILE A 152 10.40 3.72 16.29
N HIS A 153 9.45 2.85 16.61
CA HIS A 153 8.60 2.19 15.62
C HIS A 153 7.49 3.14 15.19
N LEU A 154 7.63 3.73 13.99
CA LEU A 154 6.72 4.77 13.53
C LEU A 154 5.43 4.24 12.89
N ALA A 155 5.52 3.10 12.23
CA ALA A 155 4.42 2.49 11.50
C ALA A 155 4.78 1.07 11.04
N THR A 156 3.74 0.30 10.71
CA THR A 156 3.86 -0.94 9.95
C THR A 156 3.26 -0.77 8.57
N LYS A 157 3.94 -1.27 7.54
CA LYS A 157 3.48 -1.26 6.16
C LYS A 157 3.11 -2.66 5.72
N ALA A 158 1.99 -2.83 5.02
CA ALA A 158 1.67 -4.08 4.36
C ALA A 158 0.61 -3.88 3.28
N ASP A 159 0.38 -4.89 2.44
CA ASP A 159 -0.80 -4.96 1.59
C ASP A 159 -2.08 -5.16 2.43
N LEU A 160 -3.26 -4.98 1.83
CA LEU A 160 -4.53 -5.08 2.57
C LEU A 160 -4.76 -6.46 3.24
N PRO A 161 -4.47 -7.60 2.58
CA PRO A 161 -4.54 -8.92 3.22
C PRO A 161 -3.65 -9.06 4.46
N ALA A 162 -2.39 -8.64 4.40
CA ALA A 162 -1.50 -8.73 5.54
C ALA A 162 -1.93 -7.76 6.66
N LEU A 163 -2.37 -6.54 6.32
CA LEU A 163 -2.90 -5.60 7.32
C LEU A 163 -4.12 -6.17 8.05
N GLN A 164 -5.03 -6.86 7.36
CA GLN A 164 -6.18 -7.50 8.01
C GLN A 164 -5.72 -8.54 9.06
N LYS A 165 -4.71 -9.34 8.74
CA LYS A 165 -4.15 -10.33 9.68
C LYS A 165 -3.45 -9.68 10.87
N LEU A 166 -2.67 -8.62 10.63
CA LEU A 166 -1.96 -7.90 11.69
C LEU A 166 -2.91 -7.17 12.65
N THR A 167 -4.03 -6.66 12.12
CA THR A 167 -4.98 -5.85 12.89
C THR A 167 -6.08 -6.68 13.55
N ASN A 168 -6.34 -7.89 13.04
CA ASN A 168 -7.55 -8.66 13.32
C ASN A 168 -8.82 -7.79 13.23
N SER A 169 -8.83 -6.92 12.22
CA SER A 169 -9.85 -5.90 12.03
C SER A 169 -11.18 -6.51 11.58
N TYR A 170 -12.29 -6.07 12.19
CA TYR A 170 -13.63 -6.43 11.72
C TYR A 170 -14.02 -5.69 10.43
N ARG A 171 -13.27 -4.64 10.04
CA ARG A 171 -13.40 -3.96 8.74
C ARG A 171 -12.26 -4.34 7.82
N SER A 172 -12.57 -4.94 6.68
CA SER A 172 -11.54 -5.37 5.73
C SER A 172 -12.03 -5.31 4.29
N PHE A 173 -11.10 -5.23 3.34
CA PHE A 173 -11.43 -5.26 1.91
C PHE A 173 -12.15 -6.56 1.50
N GLY A 174 -12.03 -7.62 2.31
CA GLY A 174 -12.79 -8.86 2.10
C GLY A 174 -14.29 -8.74 2.38
N ASN A 175 -14.71 -7.68 3.09
CA ASN A 175 -16.10 -7.45 3.48
C ASN A 175 -16.91 -6.67 2.42
N VAL A 176 -16.36 -6.46 1.23
CA VAL A 176 -17.05 -5.69 0.18
C VAL A 176 -18.46 -6.25 -0.07
N PRO A 177 -19.52 -5.43 0.11
CA PRO A 177 -20.88 -5.86 -0.18
C PRO A 177 -21.01 -6.32 -1.64
N ARG A 178 -21.55 -7.52 -1.84
CA ARG A 178 -21.72 -8.12 -3.19
C ARG A 178 -23.16 -8.09 -3.69
N ALA A 179 -24.07 -7.61 -2.87
CA ALA A 179 -25.49 -7.46 -3.17
C ALA A 179 -25.95 -6.07 -2.71
N ALA A 180 -27.11 -5.63 -3.22
CA ALA A 180 -27.67 -4.33 -2.88
C ALA A 180 -28.03 -4.19 -1.38
N SER A 181 -28.21 -5.31 -0.68
CA SER A 181 -28.37 -5.34 0.77
C SER A 181 -27.88 -6.67 1.35
N SER A 182 -27.30 -6.61 2.55
CA SER A 182 -26.86 -7.77 3.32
C SER A 182 -27.83 -8.07 4.48
N ARG A 183 -27.99 -9.36 4.84
CA ARG A 183 -28.74 -9.74 6.07
C ARG A 183 -28.11 -9.16 7.33
N ASN A 184 -26.77 -9.13 7.37
CA ASN A 184 -25.99 -8.46 8.38
C ASN A 184 -25.34 -7.24 7.72
N PRO A 185 -25.67 -6.01 8.14
CA PRO A 185 -25.09 -4.81 7.56
C PRO A 185 -23.56 -4.84 7.61
N CYS A 186 -22.90 -4.57 6.48
CA CYS A 186 -21.47 -4.44 6.40
C CYS A 186 -21.00 -3.28 7.30
N LYS A 187 -20.05 -3.56 8.19
CA LYS A 187 -19.47 -2.56 9.11
C LYS A 187 -18.41 -1.68 8.45
N GLY A 188 -18.16 -1.87 7.16
CA GLY A 188 -17.14 -1.18 6.38
C GLY A 188 -16.05 -2.11 5.83
N ILE A 189 -15.40 -1.61 4.79
CA ILE A 189 -14.41 -2.34 3.97
C ILE A 189 -12.98 -1.86 4.19
N CYS A 190 -12.78 -0.83 5.01
CA CYS A 190 -11.50 -0.21 5.27
C CYS A 190 -11.20 -0.23 6.77
N TYR A 191 -9.96 -0.56 7.15
CA TYR A 191 -9.56 -0.46 8.56
C TYR A 191 -9.48 1.02 9.00
N LEU A 192 -9.06 1.91 8.10
CA LEU A 192 -8.75 3.30 8.39
C LEU A 192 -9.98 4.21 8.42
N CYS A 193 -11.02 3.94 7.64
CA CYS A 193 -12.25 4.74 7.58
C CYS A 193 -13.49 3.84 7.53
N SER A 194 -14.68 4.43 7.56
CA SER A 194 -15.95 3.70 7.52
C SER A 194 -16.51 3.52 6.10
N ALA A 195 -15.66 3.59 5.07
CA ALA A 195 -16.06 3.33 3.68
C ALA A 195 -16.74 1.96 3.55
N GLY A 196 -17.84 1.89 2.79
CA GLY A 196 -18.60 0.67 2.53
C GLY A 196 -19.43 0.18 3.72
N GLN A 197 -19.64 1.03 4.73
CA GLN A 197 -20.56 0.74 5.82
C GLN A 197 -22.00 0.82 5.30
N GLU A 198 -22.76 -0.26 5.46
CA GLU A 198 -24.20 -0.27 5.22
C GLU A 198 -24.95 0.42 6.37
N ALA A 199 -26.13 0.96 6.10
CA ALA A 199 -26.96 1.53 7.15
C ALA A 199 -27.40 0.44 8.15
N ASP A 200 -27.30 0.74 9.44
CA ASP A 200 -27.77 -0.10 10.52
C ASP A 200 -28.62 0.74 11.48
N PRO A 201 -29.96 0.74 11.32
CA PRO A 201 -30.87 1.49 12.19
C PRO A 201 -30.83 1.04 13.65
N VAL A 202 -30.48 -0.21 13.93
CA VAL A 202 -30.40 -0.75 15.30
C VAL A 202 -29.18 -0.20 16.01
N ALA A 203 -28.05 -0.07 15.30
CA ALA A 203 -26.82 0.51 15.82
C ALA A 203 -26.74 2.05 15.64
N GLY A 204 -27.73 2.68 15.00
CA GLY A 204 -27.72 4.11 14.69
C GLY A 204 -26.64 4.53 13.70
N LEU A 205 -26.22 3.62 12.80
CA LEU A 205 -25.15 3.86 11.85
C LEU A 205 -25.70 4.24 10.47
N PRO A 206 -25.26 5.36 9.86
CA PRO A 206 -25.65 5.71 8.50
C PRO A 206 -24.90 4.86 7.47
N ALA A 207 -25.44 4.79 6.26
CA ALA A 207 -24.70 4.28 5.11
C ALA A 207 -23.56 5.24 4.74
N ILE A 208 -22.38 4.68 4.45
CA ILE A 208 -21.21 5.44 4.02
C ILE A 208 -20.67 4.76 2.75
N PRO A 209 -21.08 5.24 1.55
CA PRO A 209 -20.67 4.64 0.29
C PRO A 209 -19.15 4.75 0.10
N TYR A 210 -18.57 3.83 -0.65
CA TYR A 210 -17.12 3.80 -0.94
C TYR A 210 -16.81 4.09 -2.42
N GLU A 211 -17.85 4.12 -3.26
CA GLU A 211 -17.79 4.34 -4.69
C GLU A 211 -17.48 5.80 -5.04
N ASP A 212 -17.77 6.73 -4.13
CA ASP A 212 -17.37 8.12 -4.27
C ASP A 212 -15.85 8.26 -4.08
N VAL A 213 -15.14 8.49 -5.17
CA VAL A 213 -13.69 8.71 -5.23
C VAL A 213 -13.32 10.20 -5.23
N SER A 214 -14.29 11.10 -5.00
CA SER A 214 -14.06 12.54 -4.89
C SER A 214 -13.31 12.90 -3.61
N ARG A 215 -12.74 14.11 -3.58
CA ARG A 215 -12.07 14.65 -2.38
C ARG A 215 -13.02 14.89 -1.21
N ASN A 216 -14.32 14.94 -1.47
CA ASN A 216 -15.36 15.27 -0.49
C ASN A 216 -16.19 14.06 -0.07
N ALA A 217 -15.81 12.86 -0.50
CA ALA A 217 -16.52 11.64 -0.19
C ALA A 217 -16.72 11.45 1.32
N ASP A 218 -17.90 10.94 1.71
CA ASP A 218 -18.31 10.86 3.11
C ASP A 218 -17.31 10.09 3.98
N TRP A 219 -16.73 9.03 3.42
CA TRP A 219 -15.74 8.22 4.12
C TRP A 219 -14.46 8.98 4.49
N VAL A 220 -14.09 10.06 3.77
CA VAL A 220 -12.90 10.87 4.08
C VAL A 220 -12.97 11.41 5.50
N ARG A 221 -14.15 11.88 5.91
CA ARG A 221 -14.41 12.49 7.23
C ARG A 221 -14.37 11.47 8.37
N THR A 222 -14.49 10.18 8.06
CA THR A 222 -14.47 9.08 9.04
C THR A 222 -13.08 8.49 9.26
N THR A 223 -12.07 9.01 8.56
CA THR A 223 -10.67 8.57 8.66
C THR A 223 -10.15 8.66 10.09
N ALA A 224 -9.72 7.52 10.64
CA ALA A 224 -9.17 7.33 11.97
C ALA A 224 -10.10 7.76 13.13
N GLN A 225 -11.41 7.85 12.88
CA GLN A 225 -12.40 8.21 13.90
C GLN A 225 -12.90 7.03 14.73
N GLN A 226 -12.85 5.82 14.18
CA GLN A 226 -13.38 4.61 14.80
C GLN A 226 -12.34 3.49 14.79
N VAL A 227 -12.17 2.82 15.93
CA VAL A 227 -11.27 1.68 16.10
C VAL A 227 -11.82 0.46 15.34
N PRO A 228 -11.06 -0.11 14.39
CA PRO A 228 -11.56 -1.18 13.50
C PRO A 228 -11.38 -2.60 14.07
N TRP A 229 -10.95 -2.74 15.32
CA TRP A 229 -10.71 -4.04 15.98
C TRP A 229 -11.42 -4.09 17.33
N ASN A 230 -11.79 -5.31 17.75
CA ASN A 230 -12.36 -5.54 19.08
C ASN A 230 -11.28 -5.69 20.16
N THR A 231 -10.10 -6.17 19.77
CA THR A 231 -8.94 -6.40 20.63
C THR A 231 -7.76 -5.63 20.07
N LEU A 232 -6.98 -4.99 20.94
CA LEU A 232 -5.80 -4.24 20.51
C LEU A 232 -4.84 -5.16 19.75
N PRO A 233 -4.42 -4.82 18.51
CA PRO A 233 -3.43 -5.57 17.77
C PRO A 233 -2.13 -5.75 18.56
N THR A 234 -1.61 -6.97 18.61
CA THR A 234 -0.40 -7.33 19.39
C THR A 234 0.81 -6.47 19.04
N ILE A 235 0.94 -6.04 17.78
CA ILE A 235 2.02 -5.15 17.32
C ILE A 235 1.99 -3.75 17.98
N LEU A 236 0.87 -3.36 18.60
CA LEU A 236 0.67 -2.06 19.23
C LEU A 236 0.79 -2.07 20.76
N THR A 237 0.86 -3.24 21.41
CA THR A 237 0.66 -3.40 22.86
C THR A 237 1.46 -2.43 23.71
N HIS A 238 2.72 -2.18 23.35
CA HIS A 238 3.65 -1.36 24.15
C HIS A 238 3.92 0.03 23.57
N LEU A 239 3.31 0.37 22.44
CA LEU A 239 3.62 1.62 21.75
C LEU A 239 2.88 2.81 22.40
N PRO A 240 3.59 3.93 22.70
CA PRO A 240 3.01 5.11 23.32
C PRO A 240 2.30 5.94 22.24
N LEU A 241 1.16 5.43 21.78
CA LEU A 241 0.37 6.00 20.69
C LEU A 241 -1.04 6.31 21.19
N SER A 242 -1.57 7.48 20.80
CA SER A 242 -2.99 7.78 21.00
C SER A 242 -3.88 6.83 20.18
N THR A 243 -5.19 6.81 20.45
CA THR A 243 -6.13 5.99 19.69
C THR A 243 -6.09 6.27 18.18
N GLU A 244 -6.05 7.54 17.78
CA GLU A 244 -5.94 7.92 16.37
C GLU A 244 -4.60 7.44 15.77
N GLU A 245 -3.51 7.62 16.51
CA GLU A 245 -2.18 7.21 16.06
C GLU A 245 -2.07 5.69 15.89
N LYS A 246 -2.72 4.90 16.75
CA LYS A 246 -2.82 3.44 16.64
C LYS A 246 -3.52 3.02 15.35
N ILE A 247 -4.61 3.70 14.96
CA ILE A 247 -5.30 3.42 13.69
C ILE A 247 -4.40 3.78 12.50
N ARG A 248 -3.72 4.93 12.56
CA ARG A 248 -2.82 5.40 11.51
C ARG A 248 -1.46 4.69 11.48
N PHE A 249 -1.15 3.88 12.49
CA PHE A 249 0.09 3.13 12.56
C PHE A 249 0.22 2.14 11.40
N PHE A 250 -0.89 1.56 10.98
CA PHE A 250 -0.99 0.69 9.82
C PHE A 250 -1.00 1.53 8.55
N ARG A 251 -0.05 1.26 7.65
CA ARG A 251 0.13 1.94 6.38
C ARG A 251 -0.06 0.97 5.24
N THR A 252 -0.89 1.35 4.29
CA THR A 252 -1.10 0.58 3.07
C THR A 252 0.12 0.62 2.18
N ASP A 253 0.47 -0.53 1.59
CA ASP A 253 1.32 -0.55 0.41
C ASP A 253 0.54 0.04 -0.77
N LEU A 254 0.79 1.32 -1.04
CA LEU A 254 0.17 2.05 -2.14
C LEU A 254 0.41 1.35 -3.49
N TRP A 255 1.61 0.83 -3.72
CA TRP A 255 1.97 0.26 -5.01
C TRP A 255 1.30 -1.09 -5.21
N HIS A 256 1.29 -1.95 -4.20
CA HIS A 256 0.58 -3.22 -4.29
C HIS A 256 -0.93 -2.99 -4.50
N ASN A 257 -1.53 -2.13 -3.69
CA ASN A 257 -2.97 -1.86 -3.75
C ASN A 257 -3.39 -1.14 -5.04
N ALA A 258 -2.56 -0.24 -5.56
CA ALA A 258 -2.82 0.40 -6.84
C ALA A 258 -2.69 -0.61 -7.98
N HIS A 259 -1.54 -1.27 -8.12
CA HIS A 259 -1.28 -2.14 -9.27
C HIS A 259 -2.18 -3.38 -9.28
N LEU A 260 -2.34 -4.08 -8.16
CA LEU A 260 -3.11 -5.33 -8.10
C LEU A 260 -4.56 -5.14 -7.64
N GLY A 261 -4.94 -3.92 -7.23
CA GLY A 261 -6.32 -3.53 -6.98
C GLY A 261 -6.86 -2.64 -8.08
N VAL A 262 -6.84 -1.32 -7.85
CA VAL A 262 -7.56 -0.33 -8.67
C VAL A 262 -7.15 -0.35 -10.14
N LEU A 263 -5.85 -0.31 -10.45
CA LEU A 263 -5.37 -0.24 -11.83
C LEU A 263 -5.67 -1.52 -12.60
N LYS A 264 -5.61 -2.66 -11.91
CA LYS A 264 -5.95 -3.95 -12.49
C LYS A 264 -7.42 -4.04 -12.87
N GLN A 265 -8.32 -3.63 -11.98
CA GLN A 265 -9.75 -3.59 -12.27
C GLN A 265 -10.07 -2.55 -13.35
N PHE A 266 -9.50 -1.34 -13.25
CA PHE A 266 -9.70 -0.28 -14.24
C PHE A 266 -9.31 -0.72 -15.65
N THR A 267 -8.11 -1.27 -15.83
CA THR A 267 -7.64 -1.74 -17.15
C THR A 267 -8.51 -2.86 -17.71
N ALA A 268 -8.95 -3.79 -16.86
CA ALA A 268 -9.87 -4.84 -17.29
C ALA A 268 -11.22 -4.27 -17.77
N CYS A 269 -11.81 -3.35 -17.00
CA CYS A 269 -13.03 -2.66 -17.39
C CYS A 269 -12.86 -1.84 -18.67
N ALA A 270 -11.74 -1.14 -18.83
CA ALA A 270 -11.45 -0.32 -20.00
C ALA A 270 -11.38 -1.15 -21.29
N PHE A 271 -10.66 -2.28 -21.29
CA PHE A 271 -10.60 -3.14 -22.47
C PHE A 271 -11.95 -3.79 -22.80
N VAL A 272 -12.72 -4.16 -21.78
CA VAL A 272 -14.09 -4.67 -21.98
C VAL A 272 -14.99 -3.59 -22.58
N ALA A 273 -14.94 -2.36 -22.05
CA ALA A 273 -15.68 -1.22 -22.59
C ALA A 273 -15.30 -0.93 -24.05
N ILE A 274 -14.01 -1.04 -24.41
CA ILE A 274 -13.54 -0.93 -25.78
C ILE A 274 -14.17 -2.03 -26.65
N VAL A 275 -14.07 -3.32 -26.30
CA VAL A 275 -14.61 -4.38 -27.17
C VAL A 275 -16.14 -4.36 -27.29
N GLU A 276 -16.84 -3.89 -26.25
CA GLU A 276 -18.31 -3.71 -26.26
C GLU A 276 -18.77 -2.38 -26.89
N SER A 277 -17.84 -1.51 -27.26
CA SER A 277 -18.14 -0.23 -27.90
C SER A 277 -18.50 -0.38 -29.39
N GLY A 278 -19.02 0.72 -29.94
CA GLY A 278 -19.25 0.90 -31.37
C GLY A 278 -18.08 1.52 -32.12
N LEU A 279 -16.86 1.49 -31.59
CA LEU A 279 -15.69 2.10 -32.24
C LEU A 279 -15.46 1.54 -33.65
N GLY A 280 -15.38 2.42 -34.65
CA GLY A 280 -15.24 2.04 -36.06
C GLY A 280 -13.92 1.35 -36.41
N CYS A 281 -12.90 1.46 -35.56
CA CYS A 281 -11.64 0.74 -35.74
C CYS A 281 -11.73 -0.75 -35.37
N LEU A 282 -12.77 -1.15 -34.62
CA LEU A 282 -12.93 -2.53 -34.21
C LEU A 282 -13.44 -3.39 -35.37
N PRO A 283 -12.96 -4.63 -35.51
CA PRO A 283 -13.50 -5.55 -36.50
C PRO A 283 -14.98 -5.83 -36.19
N ALA A 284 -15.77 -5.99 -37.26
CA ALA A 284 -17.11 -6.54 -37.15
C ALA A 284 -17.06 -8.01 -36.66
N GLY A 285 -18.09 -8.44 -35.94
CA GLY A 285 -18.23 -9.82 -35.49
C GLY A 285 -18.22 -9.96 -33.98
N SER A 286 -17.77 -11.12 -33.50
CA SER A 286 -17.89 -11.51 -32.10
C SER A 286 -16.92 -10.75 -31.18
N ILE A 287 -17.19 -10.78 -29.88
CA ILE A 287 -16.32 -10.21 -28.85
C ILE A 287 -14.92 -10.85 -28.89
N GLU A 288 -14.83 -12.14 -29.22
CA GLU A 288 -13.58 -12.89 -29.34
C GLU A 288 -12.76 -12.40 -30.52
N ALA A 289 -13.39 -12.08 -31.65
CA ALA A 289 -12.71 -11.48 -32.81
C ALA A 289 -12.13 -10.11 -32.46
N LYS A 290 -12.89 -9.28 -31.74
CA LYS A 290 -12.43 -7.97 -31.25
C LYS A 290 -11.26 -8.09 -30.27
N PHE A 291 -11.33 -9.02 -29.31
CA PHE A 291 -10.22 -9.30 -28.38
C PHE A 291 -8.97 -9.82 -29.10
N SER A 292 -9.13 -10.68 -30.10
CA SER A 292 -8.03 -11.21 -30.91
C SER A 292 -7.30 -10.08 -31.65
N TRP A 293 -8.06 -9.18 -32.27
CA TRP A 293 -7.51 -7.99 -32.94
C TRP A 293 -6.77 -7.06 -31.95
N LEU A 294 -7.40 -6.76 -30.81
CA LEU A 294 -6.78 -5.94 -29.77
C LEU A 294 -5.50 -6.56 -29.22
N THR A 295 -5.48 -7.89 -29.05
CA THR A 295 -4.28 -8.64 -28.67
C THR A 295 -3.16 -8.51 -29.71
N GLY A 296 -3.51 -8.46 -31.01
CA GLY A 296 -2.55 -8.20 -32.08
C GLY A 296 -1.84 -6.86 -31.92
N LEU A 297 -2.61 -5.79 -31.72
CA LEU A 297 -2.08 -4.44 -31.46
C LEU A 297 -1.25 -4.39 -30.17
N TYR A 298 -1.75 -5.02 -29.10
CA TYR A 298 -1.07 -5.08 -27.83
C TYR A 298 0.32 -5.72 -27.95
N ARG A 299 0.43 -6.84 -28.67
CA ARG A 299 1.72 -7.51 -28.90
C ARG A 299 2.68 -6.66 -29.74
N GLN A 300 2.17 -5.92 -30.72
CA GLN A 300 2.97 -5.02 -31.56
C GLN A 300 3.50 -3.82 -30.78
N HIS A 301 2.78 -3.36 -29.76
CA HIS A 301 3.19 -2.23 -28.93
C HIS A 301 4.49 -2.48 -28.15
N PHE A 302 4.74 -3.71 -27.72
CA PHE A 302 5.91 -4.04 -26.91
C PHE A 302 7.05 -4.64 -27.74
N ARG A 303 8.27 -4.14 -27.51
CA ARG A 303 9.51 -4.70 -28.10
C ARG A 303 9.91 -6.04 -27.48
N THR A 304 9.52 -6.27 -26.23
CA THR A 304 9.74 -7.52 -25.50
C THR A 304 8.40 -8.10 -25.09
N PRO A 305 8.25 -9.43 -25.01
CA PRO A 305 6.98 -10.02 -24.59
C PRO A 305 6.51 -9.46 -23.23
N PRO A 306 5.28 -8.92 -23.15
CA PRO A 306 4.73 -8.42 -21.89
C PRO A 306 4.42 -9.58 -20.92
N PHE A 307 4.22 -9.27 -19.64
CA PHE A 307 3.93 -10.28 -18.60
C PHE A 307 2.62 -11.03 -18.85
N VAL A 308 1.64 -10.36 -19.44
CA VAL A 308 0.38 -10.95 -19.87
C VAL A 308 0.43 -11.01 -21.38
N SER A 309 0.30 -12.19 -21.98
CA SER A 309 0.55 -12.37 -23.42
C SER A 309 -0.65 -12.06 -24.32
N GLU A 310 -1.84 -11.88 -23.74
CA GLU A 310 -3.09 -11.70 -24.48
C GLU A 310 -4.12 -10.87 -23.72
N ILE A 311 -4.97 -10.17 -24.45
CA ILE A 311 -6.15 -9.46 -23.93
C ILE A 311 -7.37 -10.28 -24.37
N SER A 312 -7.91 -11.07 -23.46
CA SER A 312 -8.97 -12.06 -23.71
C SER A 312 -10.04 -12.05 -22.62
N ARG A 313 -11.17 -12.71 -22.85
CA ARG A 313 -12.21 -12.89 -21.81
C ARG A 313 -11.65 -13.51 -20.53
N ASP A 314 -10.80 -14.53 -20.65
CA ASP A 314 -10.17 -15.17 -19.50
C ASP A 314 -9.26 -14.20 -18.75
N THR A 315 -8.42 -13.47 -19.48
CA THR A 315 -7.49 -12.50 -18.89
C THR A 315 -8.22 -11.35 -18.19
N MET A 316 -9.34 -10.89 -18.74
CA MET A 316 -10.17 -9.82 -18.15
C MET A 316 -11.14 -10.33 -17.06
N CYS A 317 -11.27 -11.65 -16.89
CA CYS A 317 -12.31 -12.30 -16.09
C CYS A 317 -13.73 -11.84 -16.48
N PHE A 318 -14.01 -11.83 -17.78
CA PHE A 318 -15.25 -11.33 -18.37
C PHE A 318 -16.08 -12.44 -19.05
N PRO A 319 -16.86 -13.21 -18.29
CA PRO A 319 -17.66 -14.31 -18.84
C PRO A 319 -18.86 -13.82 -19.65
N ALA A 320 -19.49 -12.71 -19.26
CA ALA A 320 -20.69 -12.16 -19.89
C ALA A 320 -20.82 -10.65 -19.61
N SER A 321 -21.59 -9.94 -20.43
CA SER A 321 -21.82 -8.48 -20.32
C SER A 321 -22.49 -8.02 -19.02
N THR A 322 -23.05 -8.95 -18.24
CA THR A 322 -23.62 -8.68 -16.92
C THR A 322 -22.58 -8.77 -15.79
N ALA A 323 -21.36 -9.24 -16.07
CA ALA A 323 -20.30 -9.42 -15.09
C ALA A 323 -19.33 -8.24 -15.10
N SER A 324 -18.92 -7.80 -13.90
CA SER A 324 -17.88 -6.78 -13.75
C SER A 324 -16.48 -7.37 -13.98
N PRO A 325 -15.67 -6.82 -14.91
CA PRO A 325 -14.31 -7.28 -15.15
C PRO A 325 -13.38 -7.04 -13.95
N ILE A 326 -12.42 -7.94 -13.72
CA ILE A 326 -11.49 -7.87 -12.57
C ILE A 326 -10.02 -8.06 -13.00
N GLY A 327 -9.76 -8.76 -14.10
CA GLY A 327 -8.41 -9.13 -14.51
C GLY A 327 -7.85 -10.35 -13.75
N LYS A 328 -7.06 -11.19 -14.44
CA LYS A 328 -6.56 -12.48 -13.89
C LYS A 328 -5.09 -12.48 -13.45
N TRP A 329 -4.32 -11.43 -13.71
CA TRP A 329 -2.88 -11.43 -13.44
C TRP A 329 -2.53 -11.18 -11.97
N SER A 330 -1.33 -11.60 -11.58
CA SER A 330 -0.81 -11.54 -10.20
C SER A 330 0.49 -10.74 -10.04
N LYS A 331 1.04 -10.18 -11.12
CA LYS A 331 2.23 -9.31 -11.09
C LYS A 331 1.82 -7.86 -11.30
N GLY A 332 2.20 -6.97 -10.38
CA GLY A 332 1.84 -5.55 -10.46
C GLY A 332 2.34 -4.86 -11.74
N ALA A 333 3.51 -5.26 -12.26
CA ALA A 333 4.06 -4.75 -13.51
C ALA A 333 3.13 -4.96 -14.72
N ALA A 334 2.31 -6.02 -14.72
CA ALA A 334 1.37 -6.27 -15.82
C ALA A 334 0.29 -5.17 -15.92
N SER A 335 -0.16 -4.61 -14.78
CA SER A 335 -1.10 -3.49 -14.80
C SER A 335 -0.48 -2.24 -15.43
N ALA A 336 0.81 -1.99 -15.13
CA ALA A 336 1.53 -0.85 -15.71
C ALA A 336 1.73 -1.02 -17.22
N GLU A 337 2.07 -2.23 -17.69
CA GLU A 337 2.15 -2.55 -19.12
C GLU A 337 0.79 -2.37 -19.81
N MET A 338 -0.28 -2.93 -19.24
CA MET A 338 -1.63 -2.77 -19.78
C MET A 338 -2.06 -1.30 -19.86
N MET A 339 -1.77 -0.50 -18.84
CA MET A 339 -2.05 0.94 -18.87
C MET A 339 -1.24 1.67 -19.95
N SER A 340 0.04 1.32 -20.12
CA SER A 340 0.90 1.91 -21.18
C SER A 340 0.31 1.66 -22.57
N PHE A 341 -0.15 0.44 -22.83
CA PHE A 341 -0.82 0.13 -24.09
C PHE A 341 -2.17 0.84 -24.21
N LEU A 342 -2.98 0.83 -23.15
CA LEU A 342 -4.30 1.48 -23.15
C LEU A 342 -4.16 2.98 -23.47
N ASP A 343 -3.18 3.65 -22.89
CA ASP A 343 -2.86 5.06 -23.16
C ASP A 343 -2.48 5.29 -24.62
N ALA A 344 -1.63 4.43 -25.21
CA ALA A 344 -1.33 4.49 -26.64
C ALA A 344 -2.58 4.25 -27.51
N PHE A 345 -3.38 3.24 -27.19
CA PHE A 345 -4.62 2.94 -27.90
C PHE A 345 -5.61 4.11 -27.85
N CYS A 346 -5.75 4.76 -26.68
CA CYS A 346 -6.63 5.91 -26.53
C CYS A 346 -6.21 7.07 -27.43
N ARG A 347 -4.91 7.37 -27.50
CA ARG A 347 -4.38 8.42 -28.39
C ARG A 347 -4.65 8.11 -29.85
N ASP A 348 -4.45 6.86 -30.26
CA ASP A 348 -4.49 6.48 -31.67
C ASP A 348 -5.93 6.26 -32.20
N TYR A 349 -6.87 5.88 -31.32
CA TYR A 349 -8.20 5.39 -31.76
C TYR A 349 -9.40 6.00 -31.04
N ILE A 350 -9.23 6.74 -29.95
CA ILE A 350 -10.35 7.26 -29.15
C ILE A 350 -10.36 8.80 -29.16
N VAL A 351 -9.26 9.44 -28.80
CA VAL A 351 -9.19 10.90 -28.68
C VAL A 351 -9.42 11.54 -30.05
N GLY A 352 -10.49 12.32 -30.17
CA GLY A 352 -10.88 12.97 -31.44
C GLY A 352 -11.45 12.02 -32.51
N HIS A 353 -11.68 10.75 -32.17
CA HIS A 353 -12.06 9.70 -33.13
C HIS A 353 -13.44 9.06 -32.85
N THR A 354 -14.12 9.46 -31.76
CA THR A 354 -15.43 8.92 -31.42
C THR A 354 -16.25 9.87 -30.54
N GLU A 355 -17.58 9.80 -30.68
CA GLU A 355 -18.55 10.41 -29.76
C GLU A 355 -19.14 9.39 -28.76
N ASP A 356 -18.68 8.12 -28.81
CA ASP A 356 -19.21 7.05 -27.96
C ASP A 356 -18.91 7.33 -26.47
N ARG A 357 -19.98 7.62 -25.73
CA ARG A 357 -19.92 7.94 -24.30
C ARG A 357 -19.39 6.79 -23.45
N LYS A 358 -19.48 5.53 -23.91
CA LYS A 358 -18.97 4.36 -23.17
C LYS A 358 -17.45 4.37 -23.03
N VAL A 359 -16.74 4.92 -24.02
CA VAL A 359 -15.27 4.99 -24.02
C VAL A 359 -14.74 6.33 -23.53
N TYR A 360 -15.61 7.31 -23.26
CA TYR A 360 -15.22 8.60 -22.69
C TYR A 360 -14.60 8.47 -21.29
N LEU A 361 -15.07 7.51 -20.49
CA LEU A 361 -14.52 7.20 -19.17
C LEU A 361 -13.18 6.45 -19.22
N VAL A 362 -12.76 5.99 -20.41
CA VAL A 362 -11.47 5.33 -20.65
C VAL A 362 -10.38 6.36 -20.97
N GLN A 363 -10.76 7.57 -21.39
CA GLN A 363 -9.82 8.64 -21.68
C GLN A 363 -9.12 9.07 -20.39
N ILE A 364 -7.79 8.98 -20.39
CA ILE A 364 -6.97 9.63 -19.38
C ILE A 364 -6.89 11.10 -19.78
N PRO A 365 -7.38 12.05 -18.95
CA PRO A 365 -7.27 13.46 -19.30
C PRO A 365 -5.78 13.79 -19.46
N THR A 366 -5.37 14.15 -20.68
CA THR A 366 -4.07 14.77 -20.91
C THR A 366 -4.11 16.12 -20.19
N SER A 367 -3.11 16.39 -19.36
CA SER A 367 -2.99 17.64 -18.63
C SER A 367 -2.69 18.80 -19.59
N GLU A 368 -3.71 19.24 -20.31
CA GLU A 368 -3.84 20.53 -20.97
C GLU A 368 -5.27 21.02 -20.69
N ALA A 369 -5.46 21.55 -19.47
CA ALA A 369 -6.54 22.44 -19.09
C ALA A 369 -6.09 23.27 -17.88
#